data_AF-A0A3B8V9P2-F1
#
_entry.id   AF-A0A3B8V9P2-F1
#
_cell.length_a   1.000
_cell.length_b   1.000
_cell.length_c   1.000
_cell.angle_alpha   90.00
_cell.angle_beta   90.00
_cell.angle_gamma   90.00
#
_symmetry.space_group_name_H-M   'P 1'
#
loop_
_entity.id
_entity.type
_entity.pdbx_description
1 polymer ?
#
loop_
_entity_poly.entity_id
_entity_poly.type
_entity_poly.pdbx_seq_one_letter_code
_entity_poly.pdbx_strand_id
1 'polypeptide(L)'
;MPTIECMLRFGGILTLALTAGVATASPPEDVITEPPGPPSVAPSEAVELESEAEVEFETIEDPRQRADRRLDAAAAILGEAIPPRTRLRLTWTPFSNTLAESVRTPLARARKLIEDASSDLASIAGPGRDRRVARAICLAATLETLEIMSRADRPRIDSEPLRRLHQGLGDAAERTTELDGSTLAGLALLALVAEESASTRTAATLLTRVRGNPKGVDAIEFEWLDRLAKSGDATATRRLAVARGMLRTRRRAADRLLLAAILLQAASETMPPAEATQAALLELLRTTEENPVIRPKLVRGLAGIATGIPTDDRAGTMSPLIALGRAIE
;
A
#
# COMPACT_ATOMS: atom_id res chain seq x y z
N MET A 1 9.15 -29.94 -13.85
CA MET A 1 8.80 -28.62 -14.43
C MET A 1 7.31 -28.36 -14.22
N PRO A 2 6.92 -27.53 -13.23
CA PRO A 2 5.59 -26.91 -13.20
C PRO A 2 5.58 -25.42 -12.81
N THR A 3 6.69 -24.68 -12.91
CA THR A 3 6.80 -23.29 -12.40
C THR A 3 6.35 -22.19 -13.38
N ILE A 4 6.04 -22.51 -14.64
CA ILE A 4 5.58 -21.52 -15.65
C ILE A 4 4.04 -21.46 -15.74
N GLU A 5 3.33 -22.53 -15.35
CA GLU A 5 1.85 -22.54 -15.34
C GLU A 5 1.25 -21.63 -14.27
N CYS A 6 2.00 -21.30 -13.21
CA CYS A 6 1.52 -20.38 -12.19
C CYS A 6 1.45 -18.93 -12.71
N MET A 7 2.36 -18.52 -13.60
CA MET A 7 2.33 -17.19 -14.21
C MET A 7 1.27 -17.08 -15.33
N LEU A 8 0.96 -18.18 -16.03
CA LEU A 8 -0.03 -18.18 -17.11
C LEU A 8 -1.50 -18.22 -16.63
N ARG A 9 -1.76 -18.55 -15.36
CA ARG A 9 -3.13 -18.57 -14.79
C ARG A 9 -3.60 -17.21 -14.22
N PHE A 10 -2.76 -16.17 -14.22
CA PHE A 10 -3.14 -14.82 -13.78
C PHE A 10 -3.78 -13.93 -14.87
N GLY A 11 -4.08 -14.48 -16.05
CA GLY A 11 -5.15 -14.05 -16.98
C GLY A 11 -5.27 -12.55 -17.33
N GLY A 12 -4.76 -12.16 -18.51
CA GLY A 12 -5.16 -10.91 -19.17
C GLY A 12 -4.40 -10.53 -20.45
N ILE A 13 -4.49 -11.34 -21.50
CA ILE A 13 -3.85 -11.16 -22.81
C ILE A 13 -4.46 -10.00 -23.62
N LEU A 14 -3.60 -9.09 -24.09
CA LEU A 14 -3.46 -8.61 -25.49
C LEU A 14 -4.74 -8.41 -26.31
N THR A 15 -5.12 -7.15 -26.52
CA THR A 15 -5.77 -6.69 -27.76
C THR A 15 -5.23 -5.31 -28.14
N LEU A 16 -4.22 -5.33 -29.02
CA LEU A 16 -3.78 -4.19 -29.82
C LEU A 16 -4.50 -4.29 -31.17
N ALA A 17 -5.25 -3.26 -31.55
CA ALA A 17 -5.44 -2.87 -32.95
C ALA A 17 -5.96 -1.42 -33.06
N LEU A 18 -5.13 -0.61 -33.70
CA LEU A 18 -5.29 0.80 -34.09
C LEU A 18 -6.47 1.07 -35.04
N THR A 19 -7.04 2.28 -34.97
CA THR A 19 -7.31 3.14 -36.14
C THR A 19 -7.27 4.64 -35.76
N ALA A 20 -7.00 5.49 -36.75
CA ALA A 20 -6.35 6.79 -36.68
C ALA A 20 -7.27 8.01 -36.97
N GLY A 21 -6.77 9.23 -36.63
CA GLY A 21 -7.17 10.55 -37.16
C GLY A 21 -8.52 11.10 -36.65
N VAL A 22 -8.74 12.39 -36.39
CA VAL A 22 -8.36 13.64 -37.09
C VAL A 22 -8.43 14.84 -36.12
N ALA A 23 -7.71 15.91 -36.48
CA ALA A 23 -7.41 17.15 -35.78
C ALA A 23 -8.54 18.21 -35.66
N THR A 24 -8.17 19.30 -34.95
CA THR A 24 -8.73 20.69 -34.90
C THR A 24 -9.91 20.91 -33.94
N ALA A 25 -10.06 21.99 -33.16
CA ALA A 25 -9.42 23.32 -33.08
C ALA A 25 -9.61 23.92 -31.66
N SER A 26 -8.70 24.81 -31.22
CA SER A 26 -8.84 25.67 -30.02
C SER A 26 -9.74 26.88 -30.30
N PRO A 27 -10.39 27.48 -29.27
CA PRO A 27 -10.02 28.86 -28.86
C PRO A 27 -10.28 29.15 -27.35
N PRO A 28 -10.15 30.41 -26.86
CA PRO A 28 -8.93 31.15 -26.56
C PRO A 28 -8.72 31.36 -25.04
N GLU A 29 -7.54 31.87 -24.71
CA GLU A 29 -7.01 32.14 -23.37
C GLU A 29 -7.81 33.21 -22.59
N ASP A 30 -8.16 32.89 -21.34
CA ASP A 30 -8.41 33.89 -20.30
C ASP A 30 -7.32 33.75 -19.24
N VAL A 31 -6.50 34.80 -19.15
CA VAL A 31 -5.37 34.93 -18.24
C VAL A 31 -5.90 35.15 -16.81
N ILE A 32 -5.83 34.12 -15.97
CA ILE A 32 -5.89 34.27 -14.51
C ILE A 32 -4.55 33.79 -13.96
N THR A 33 -3.81 34.73 -13.38
CA THR A 33 -2.54 34.47 -12.69
C THR A 33 -2.81 33.68 -11.41
N GLU A 34 -2.57 32.36 -11.44
CA GLU A 34 -2.54 31.53 -10.23
C GLU A 34 -1.26 31.77 -9.41
N PRO A 35 -1.34 31.78 -8.07
CA PRO A 35 -0.17 31.83 -7.20
C PRO A 35 0.62 30.50 -7.25
N PRO A 36 1.93 30.49 -6.95
CA PRO A 36 2.78 29.33 -7.19
C PRO A 36 2.38 28.16 -6.27
N GLY A 37 1.79 27.14 -6.87
CA GLY A 37 1.65 25.82 -6.27
C GLY A 37 3.01 25.11 -6.15
N PRO A 38 3.12 24.06 -5.31
CA PRO A 38 4.33 23.25 -5.22
C PRO A 38 4.67 22.65 -6.59
N PRO A 39 5.96 22.36 -6.88
CA PRO A 39 6.39 21.98 -8.22
C PRO A 39 5.65 20.70 -8.67
N SER A 40 4.73 20.88 -9.62
CA SER A 40 4.19 19.80 -10.41
C SER A 40 5.23 19.50 -11.48
N VAL A 41 5.95 18.39 -11.34
CA VAL A 41 6.79 17.86 -12.42
C VAL A 41 5.88 17.71 -13.64
N ALA A 42 6.25 18.37 -14.74
CA ALA A 42 5.43 18.35 -15.93
C ALA A 42 5.34 16.89 -16.46
N PRO A 43 4.22 16.48 -17.06
CA PRO A 43 4.07 15.12 -17.61
C PRO A 43 5.21 14.72 -18.55
N SER A 44 5.81 15.68 -19.27
CA SER A 44 6.97 15.46 -20.14
C SER A 44 8.24 15.07 -19.38
N GLU A 45 8.56 15.71 -18.25
CA GLU A 45 9.77 15.39 -17.47
C GLU A 45 9.67 14.01 -16.80
N ALA A 46 8.47 13.60 -16.36
CA ALA A 46 8.25 12.28 -15.80
C ALA A 46 8.41 11.15 -16.85
N VAL A 47 7.95 11.40 -18.09
CA VAL A 47 8.11 10.46 -19.22
C VAL A 47 9.58 10.40 -19.67
N GLU A 48 10.28 11.53 -19.66
CA GLU A 48 11.71 11.59 -19.98
C GLU A 48 12.55 10.78 -18.97
N LEU A 49 12.32 10.96 -17.66
CA LEU A 49 13.00 10.19 -16.60
C LEU A 49 12.72 8.69 -16.65
N GLU A 50 11.52 8.27 -17.07
CA GLU A 50 11.20 6.85 -17.29
C GLU A 50 11.92 6.28 -18.50
N SER A 51 12.02 7.05 -19.59
CA SER A 51 12.75 6.65 -20.79
C SER A 51 14.26 6.54 -20.56
N GLU A 52 14.85 7.43 -19.75
CA GLU A 52 16.27 7.39 -19.41
C GLU A 52 16.63 6.18 -18.54
N ALA A 53 15.79 5.86 -17.54
CA ALA A 53 15.99 4.68 -16.69
C ALA A 53 15.86 3.37 -17.48
N GLU A 54 14.93 3.30 -18.44
CA GLU A 54 14.78 2.15 -19.31
C GLU A 54 16.00 1.93 -20.21
N VAL A 55 16.52 3.02 -20.80
CA VAL A 55 17.78 2.99 -21.57
C VAL A 55 18.95 2.52 -20.69
N GLU A 56 19.04 2.96 -19.44
CA GLU A 56 20.08 2.53 -18.51
C GLU A 56 20.05 1.01 -18.29
N PHE A 57 18.87 0.39 -18.12
CA PHE A 57 18.79 -1.07 -17.96
C PHE A 57 19.16 -1.83 -19.23
N GLU A 58 18.78 -1.34 -20.41
CA GLU A 58 19.10 -2.02 -21.67
C GLU A 58 20.59 -2.03 -22.01
N THR A 59 21.36 -1.06 -21.49
CA THR A 59 22.83 -1.06 -21.63
C THR A 59 23.53 -2.16 -20.84
N ILE A 60 22.83 -2.82 -19.90
CA ILE A 60 23.39 -3.93 -19.12
C ILE A 60 23.35 -5.21 -19.95
N GLU A 61 24.52 -5.70 -20.39
CA GLU A 61 24.64 -6.90 -21.22
C GLU A 61 24.24 -8.20 -20.49
N ASP A 62 24.63 -8.36 -19.21
CA ASP A 62 24.31 -9.57 -18.44
C ASP A 62 22.83 -9.53 -17.98
N PRO A 63 21.98 -10.45 -18.47
CA PRO A 63 20.57 -10.50 -18.07
C PRO A 63 20.39 -10.77 -16.57
N ARG A 64 21.36 -11.38 -15.87
CA ARG A 64 21.28 -11.60 -14.42
C ARG A 64 21.43 -10.29 -13.67
N GLN A 65 22.47 -9.53 -14.01
CA GLN A 65 22.73 -8.23 -13.42
C GLN A 65 21.60 -7.25 -13.72
N ARG A 66 21.05 -7.30 -14.94
CA ARG A 66 19.91 -6.48 -15.34
C ARG A 66 18.66 -6.81 -14.54
N ALA A 67 18.34 -8.10 -14.38
CA ALA A 67 17.24 -8.54 -13.54
C ALA A 67 17.41 -8.09 -12.08
N ASP A 68 18.61 -8.24 -11.50
CA ASP A 68 18.88 -7.82 -10.11
C ASP A 68 18.67 -6.31 -9.94
N ARG A 69 19.16 -5.49 -10.87
CA ARG A 69 18.97 -4.03 -10.86
C ARG A 69 17.50 -3.63 -10.99
N ARG A 70 16.74 -4.30 -11.85
CA ARG A 70 15.28 -4.07 -11.98
C ARG A 70 14.53 -4.44 -10.70
N LEU A 71 14.87 -5.55 -10.06
CA LEU A 71 14.27 -5.95 -8.78
C LEU A 71 14.67 -5.02 -7.63
N ASP A 72 15.90 -4.50 -7.61
CA ASP A 72 16.34 -3.48 -6.65
C ASP A 72 15.57 -2.17 -6.84
N ALA A 73 15.39 -1.72 -8.09
CA ALA A 73 14.60 -0.52 -8.40
C ALA A 73 13.13 -0.69 -8.02
N ALA A 74 12.52 -1.84 -8.30
CA ALA A 74 11.14 -2.13 -7.88
C ALA A 74 10.99 -2.13 -6.34
N ALA A 75 11.94 -2.72 -5.61
CA ALA A 75 11.96 -2.68 -4.16
C ALA A 75 12.15 -1.25 -3.61
N ALA A 76 12.99 -0.43 -4.25
CA ALA A 76 13.18 0.97 -3.89
C ALA A 76 11.89 1.78 -4.07
N ILE A 77 11.12 1.54 -5.14
CA ILE A 77 9.81 2.19 -5.34
C ILE A 77 8.86 1.86 -4.16
N LEU A 78 8.79 0.59 -3.75
CA LEU A 78 7.96 0.17 -2.62
C LEU A 78 8.40 0.85 -1.31
N GLY A 79 9.69 1.08 -1.10
CA GLY A 79 10.23 1.67 0.13
C GLY A 79 10.22 3.21 0.17
N GLU A 80 10.42 3.86 -0.98
CA GLU A 80 10.74 5.29 -1.08
C GLU A 80 9.61 6.08 -1.76
N ALA A 81 9.12 5.62 -2.91
CA ALA A 81 8.04 6.29 -3.63
C ALA A 81 6.66 6.00 -3.05
N ILE A 82 6.48 4.83 -2.41
CA ILE A 82 5.28 4.47 -1.65
C ILE A 82 5.66 4.31 -0.18
N PRO A 83 5.85 5.42 0.56
CA PRO A 83 6.40 5.37 1.91
C PRO A 83 5.50 4.59 2.90
N PRO A 84 6.05 4.11 4.03
CA PRO A 84 5.34 3.35 5.07
C PRO A 84 3.94 3.85 5.40
N ARG A 85 3.80 5.17 5.59
CA ARG A 85 2.51 5.78 5.93
C ARG A 85 1.51 5.71 4.78
N THR A 86 1.96 5.86 3.54
CA THR A 86 1.10 5.69 2.36
C THR A 86 0.63 4.24 2.27
N ARG A 87 1.52 3.26 2.44
CA ARG A 87 1.15 1.83 2.45
C ARG A 87 0.15 1.53 3.57
N LEU A 88 0.42 1.95 4.80
CA LEU A 88 -0.50 1.76 5.91
C LEU A 88 -1.87 2.36 5.64
N ARG A 89 -1.92 3.55 5.01
CA ARG A 89 -3.19 4.21 4.68
C ARG A 89 -3.96 3.46 3.61
N LEU A 90 -3.28 3.08 2.51
CA LEU A 90 -3.87 2.29 1.43
C LEU A 90 -4.47 0.99 1.96
N THR A 91 -3.74 0.29 2.83
CA THR A 91 -4.16 -1.00 3.37
C THR A 91 -5.23 -0.84 4.45
N TRP A 92 -5.02 -0.03 5.48
CA TRP A 92 -5.79 -0.16 6.72
C TRP A 92 -6.81 0.96 6.97
N THR A 93 -6.80 2.01 6.17
CA THR A 93 -7.67 3.18 6.38
C THR A 93 -8.56 3.45 5.19
N PRO A 94 -9.63 4.23 5.34
CA PRO A 94 -10.25 4.90 4.22
C PRO A 94 -9.27 5.92 3.64
N PHE A 95 -9.20 5.99 2.32
CA PHE A 95 -8.33 6.94 1.63
C PHE A 95 -9.11 7.72 0.58
N SER A 96 -8.59 8.88 0.18
CA SER A 96 -9.16 9.68 -0.90
C SER A 96 -8.73 9.14 -2.27
N ASN A 97 -9.49 9.50 -3.32
CA ASN A 97 -9.06 9.24 -4.70
C ASN A 97 -7.69 9.85 -5.00
N THR A 98 -7.35 10.98 -4.36
CA THR A 98 -6.04 11.62 -4.50
C THR A 98 -4.91 10.72 -4.01
N LEU A 99 -5.08 10.01 -2.89
CA LEU A 99 -4.08 9.04 -2.43
C LEU A 99 -3.94 7.88 -3.41
N ALA A 100 -5.05 7.36 -3.92
CA ALA A 100 -5.04 6.27 -4.91
C ALA A 100 -4.35 6.70 -6.23
N GLU A 101 -4.64 7.91 -6.71
CA GLU A 101 -4.00 8.48 -7.90
C GLU A 101 -2.50 8.69 -7.69
N SER A 102 -2.09 9.15 -6.50
CA SER A 102 -0.67 9.41 -6.19
C SER A 102 0.22 8.17 -6.27
N VAL A 103 -0.35 6.98 -6.04
CA VAL A 103 0.40 5.71 -6.08
C VAL A 103 0.25 4.95 -7.39
N ARG A 104 -0.65 5.39 -8.29
CA ARG A 104 -0.91 4.69 -9.55
C ARG A 104 0.35 4.57 -10.42
N THR A 105 1.06 5.67 -10.63
CA THR A 105 2.29 5.68 -11.45
C THR A 105 3.42 4.88 -10.80
N PRO A 106 3.76 5.08 -9.50
CA PRO A 106 4.73 4.24 -8.81
C PRO A 106 4.41 2.73 -8.89
N LEU A 107 3.15 2.32 -8.69
CA LEU A 107 2.74 0.92 -8.76
C LEU A 107 2.93 0.35 -10.18
N ALA A 108 2.48 1.06 -11.21
CA ALA A 108 2.64 0.65 -12.61
C ALA A 108 4.13 0.51 -13.00
N ARG A 109 4.98 1.44 -12.55
CA ARG A 109 6.41 1.39 -12.80
C ARG A 109 7.07 0.19 -12.11
N ALA A 110 6.74 -0.06 -10.84
CA ALA A 110 7.25 -1.23 -10.13
C ALA A 110 6.80 -2.54 -10.78
N ARG A 111 5.55 -2.61 -11.27
CA ARG A 111 5.04 -3.76 -12.02
C ARG A 111 5.88 -4.03 -13.26
N LYS A 112 6.06 -3.03 -14.11
CA LYS A 112 6.84 -3.15 -15.35
C LYS A 112 8.25 -3.67 -15.07
N LEU A 113 8.94 -3.10 -14.06
CA LEU A 113 10.28 -3.57 -13.66
C LEU A 113 10.31 -5.04 -13.24
N ILE A 114 9.30 -5.52 -12.51
CA ILE A 114 9.20 -6.93 -12.09
C ILE A 114 8.91 -7.84 -13.28
N GLU A 115 8.05 -7.42 -14.20
CA GLU A 115 7.72 -8.15 -15.44
C GLU A 115 8.96 -8.28 -16.34
N ASP A 116 9.67 -7.18 -16.57
CA ASP A 116 10.90 -7.15 -17.37
C ASP A 116 12.00 -8.00 -16.72
N ALA A 117 12.16 -7.92 -15.39
CA ALA A 117 13.08 -8.79 -14.66
C ALA A 117 12.69 -10.27 -14.78
N SER A 118 11.39 -10.58 -14.76
CA SER A 118 10.90 -11.95 -14.92
C SER A 118 11.19 -12.49 -16.33
N SER A 119 11.08 -11.64 -17.35
CA SER A 119 11.45 -11.95 -18.74
C SER A 119 12.95 -12.28 -18.86
N ASP A 120 13.82 -11.45 -18.28
CA ASP A 120 15.26 -11.72 -18.22
C ASP A 120 15.53 -13.08 -17.54
N LEU A 121 14.94 -13.33 -16.38
CA LEU A 121 15.12 -14.57 -15.62
C LEU A 121 14.59 -15.82 -16.34
N ALA A 122 13.64 -15.66 -17.27
CA ALA A 122 13.14 -16.76 -18.10
C ALA A 122 14.19 -17.23 -19.11
N SER A 123 15.02 -16.32 -19.65
CA SER A 123 16.10 -16.62 -20.59
C SER A 123 17.36 -17.21 -19.95
N ILE A 124 17.45 -17.20 -18.62
CA ILE A 124 18.65 -17.60 -17.88
C ILE A 124 18.50 -19.01 -17.32
N ALA A 125 19.56 -19.81 -17.42
CA ALA A 125 19.77 -21.02 -16.63
C ALA A 125 20.98 -20.83 -15.68
N GLY A 126 21.01 -21.55 -14.56
CA GLY A 126 22.19 -21.60 -13.68
C GLY A 126 21.94 -21.22 -12.21
N PRO A 127 23.02 -21.17 -11.41
CA PRO A 127 22.93 -21.03 -9.95
C PRO A 127 22.33 -19.68 -9.54
N GLY A 128 21.50 -19.69 -8.51
CA GLY A 128 20.88 -18.47 -7.97
C GLY A 128 19.69 -17.94 -8.77
N ARG A 129 19.27 -18.61 -9.87
CA ARG A 129 18.03 -18.29 -10.58
C ARG A 129 16.81 -18.44 -9.68
N ASP A 130 16.70 -19.57 -8.97
CA ASP A 130 15.54 -19.86 -8.13
C ASP A 130 15.36 -18.83 -7.02
N ARG A 131 16.47 -18.33 -6.45
CA ARG A 131 16.47 -17.26 -5.46
C ARG A 131 15.94 -15.93 -6.03
N ARG A 132 16.34 -15.57 -7.26
CA ARG A 132 15.88 -14.36 -7.94
C ARG A 132 14.41 -14.44 -8.33
N VAL A 133 13.99 -15.60 -8.85
CA VAL A 133 12.57 -15.87 -9.14
C VAL A 133 11.75 -15.78 -7.85
N ALA A 134 12.23 -16.37 -6.75
CA ALA A 134 11.58 -16.26 -5.45
C ALA A 134 11.49 -14.81 -4.96
N ARG A 135 12.54 -14.00 -5.15
CA ARG A 135 12.54 -12.56 -4.86
C ARG A 135 11.50 -11.80 -5.70
N ALA A 136 11.43 -12.07 -7.00
CA ALA A 136 10.45 -11.46 -7.90
C ALA A 136 9.01 -11.81 -7.48
N ILE A 137 8.75 -13.06 -7.10
CA ILE A 137 7.44 -13.51 -6.59
C ILE A 137 7.06 -12.75 -5.31
N CYS A 138 7.98 -12.61 -4.36
CA CYS A 138 7.74 -11.88 -3.12
C CYS A 138 7.43 -10.39 -3.34
N LEU A 139 8.17 -9.75 -4.24
CA LEU A 139 7.95 -8.36 -4.64
C LEU A 139 6.59 -8.20 -5.35
N ALA A 140 6.29 -9.08 -6.30
CA ALA A 140 5.03 -9.08 -7.04
C ALA A 140 3.83 -9.20 -6.10
N ALA A 141 3.84 -10.16 -5.17
CA ALA A 141 2.74 -10.33 -4.22
C ALA A 141 2.53 -9.11 -3.31
N THR A 142 3.62 -8.47 -2.88
CA THR A 142 3.54 -7.23 -2.10
C THR A 142 2.95 -6.09 -2.92
N LEU A 143 3.36 -5.97 -4.18
CA LEU A 143 2.85 -4.97 -5.12
C LEU A 143 1.36 -5.20 -5.43
N GLU A 144 0.97 -6.44 -5.74
CA GLU A 144 -0.43 -6.82 -5.99
C GLU A 144 -1.33 -6.53 -4.79
N THR A 145 -0.82 -6.70 -3.57
CA THR A 145 -1.56 -6.32 -2.37
C THR A 145 -1.86 -4.82 -2.37
N LEU A 146 -0.86 -3.98 -2.65
CA LEU A 146 -1.06 -2.52 -2.69
C LEU A 146 -2.00 -2.09 -3.82
N GLU A 147 -1.90 -2.71 -5.00
CA GLU A 147 -2.78 -2.43 -6.12
C GLU A 147 -4.23 -2.86 -5.86
N ILE A 148 -4.45 -4.03 -5.24
CA ILE A 148 -5.80 -4.45 -4.83
C ILE A 148 -6.36 -3.44 -3.82
N MET A 149 -5.53 -3.04 -2.86
CA MET A 149 -5.94 -2.13 -1.81
C MET A 149 -6.09 -0.68 -2.28
N SER A 150 -5.49 -0.27 -3.40
CA SER A 150 -5.63 1.08 -3.96
C SER A 150 -6.87 1.26 -4.83
N ARG A 151 -7.63 0.19 -5.12
CA ARG A 151 -8.83 0.27 -5.96
C ARG A 151 -10.00 0.93 -5.25
N ALA A 152 -10.89 1.56 -6.03
CA ALA A 152 -12.13 2.13 -5.51
C ALA A 152 -13.08 1.07 -4.94
N ASP A 153 -13.09 -0.13 -5.54
CA ASP A 153 -13.87 -1.30 -5.14
C ASP A 153 -13.06 -2.30 -4.30
N ARG A 154 -12.02 -1.83 -3.59
CA ARG A 154 -11.12 -2.70 -2.82
C ARG A 154 -11.88 -3.66 -1.89
N PRO A 155 -11.40 -4.90 -1.74
CA PRO A 155 -12.02 -5.87 -0.86
C PRO A 155 -11.70 -5.58 0.61
N ARG A 156 -12.34 -6.35 1.51
CA ARG A 156 -11.94 -6.38 2.93
C ARG A 156 -10.54 -6.96 3.09
N ILE A 157 -9.86 -6.64 4.20
CA ILE A 157 -8.50 -7.13 4.47
C ILE A 157 -8.45 -8.65 4.63
N ASP A 158 -9.45 -9.26 5.27
CA ASP A 158 -9.56 -10.70 5.50
C ASP A 158 -10.22 -11.45 4.32
N SER A 159 -10.12 -10.89 3.12
CA SER A 159 -10.80 -11.39 1.93
C SER A 159 -10.02 -12.50 1.21
N GLU A 160 -10.76 -13.31 0.48
CA GLU A 160 -10.23 -14.41 -0.32
C GLU A 160 -9.20 -13.99 -1.39
N PRO A 161 -9.34 -12.87 -2.12
CA PRO A 161 -8.30 -12.40 -3.05
C PRO A 161 -6.93 -12.26 -2.40
N LEU A 162 -6.86 -11.69 -1.19
CA LEU A 162 -5.59 -11.54 -0.47
C LEU A 162 -5.05 -12.88 0.04
N ARG A 163 -5.92 -13.81 0.46
CA ARG A 163 -5.50 -15.18 0.81
C ARG A 163 -4.91 -15.93 -0.38
N ARG A 164 -5.47 -15.75 -1.58
CA ARG A 164 -4.95 -16.37 -2.81
C ARG A 164 -3.57 -15.84 -3.19
N LEU A 165 -3.29 -14.55 -2.96
CA LEU A 165 -1.93 -14.01 -3.14
C LEU A 165 -0.94 -14.74 -2.24
N HIS A 166 -1.29 -14.96 -0.97
CA HIS A 166 -0.45 -15.73 -0.06
C HIS A 166 -0.25 -17.17 -0.51
N GLN A 167 -1.30 -17.86 -0.97
CA GLN A 167 -1.18 -19.21 -1.52
C GLN A 167 -0.23 -19.27 -2.73
N GLY A 168 -0.28 -18.25 -3.60
CA GLY A 168 0.60 -18.13 -4.77
C GLY A 168 2.09 -17.93 -4.44
N LEU A 169 2.42 -17.48 -3.22
CA LEU A 169 3.82 -17.34 -2.78
C LEU A 169 4.53 -18.69 -2.62
N GLY A 170 3.81 -19.74 -2.23
CA GLY A 170 4.39 -21.03 -1.88
C GLY A 170 5.52 -20.91 -0.84
N ASP A 171 6.71 -21.38 -1.20
CA ASP A 171 7.95 -21.34 -0.41
C ASP A 171 8.90 -20.20 -0.82
N ALA A 172 8.45 -19.25 -1.66
CA ALA A 172 9.32 -18.21 -2.22
C ALA A 172 10.06 -17.39 -1.13
N ALA A 173 9.35 -17.03 -0.05
CA ALA A 173 9.97 -16.28 1.05
C ALA A 173 11.10 -17.03 1.78
N GLU A 174 11.13 -18.37 1.70
CA GLU A 174 12.19 -19.22 2.26
C GLU A 174 13.36 -19.38 1.28
N ARG A 175 13.05 -19.42 -0.02
CA ARG A 175 14.06 -19.56 -1.10
C ARG A 175 14.88 -18.30 -1.33
N THR A 176 14.57 -17.19 -0.65
CA THR A 176 15.38 -15.97 -0.71
C THR A 176 15.56 -15.26 0.64
N THR A 177 16.80 -14.83 0.89
CA THR A 177 17.17 -13.94 1.99
C THR A 177 17.25 -12.47 1.57
N GLU A 178 17.20 -12.19 0.27
CA GLU A 178 17.30 -10.84 -0.33
C GLU A 178 15.93 -10.15 -0.40
N LEU A 179 15.37 -9.87 0.78
CA LEU A 179 14.13 -9.11 0.90
C LEU A 179 14.39 -7.89 1.79
N ASP A 180 13.98 -6.73 1.30
CA ASP A 180 13.96 -5.47 2.04
C ASP A 180 12.80 -5.44 3.05
N GLY A 181 12.86 -4.48 3.98
CA GLY A 181 11.87 -4.36 5.05
C GLY A 181 10.45 -4.18 4.52
N SER A 182 10.25 -3.33 3.51
CA SER A 182 8.92 -3.07 2.92
C SER A 182 8.30 -4.34 2.33
N THR A 183 9.07 -5.11 1.57
CA THR A 183 8.61 -6.40 1.03
C THR A 183 8.29 -7.38 2.15
N LEU A 184 9.16 -7.51 3.15
CA LEU A 184 8.91 -8.39 4.30
C LEU A 184 7.66 -7.98 5.10
N ALA A 185 7.37 -6.68 5.25
CA ALA A 185 6.17 -6.18 5.90
C ALA A 185 4.91 -6.53 5.10
N GLY A 186 4.94 -6.42 3.77
CA GLY A 186 3.87 -6.85 2.87
C GLY A 186 3.60 -8.35 2.95
N LEU A 187 4.67 -9.16 2.96
CA LEU A 187 4.55 -10.61 3.15
C LEU A 187 3.99 -10.96 4.54
N ALA A 188 4.39 -10.24 5.59
CA ALA A 188 3.86 -10.45 6.94
C ALA A 188 2.36 -10.15 7.02
N LEU A 189 1.88 -9.11 6.34
CA LEU A 189 0.46 -8.84 6.16
C LEU A 189 -0.25 -10.02 5.48
N LEU A 190 0.28 -10.52 4.36
CA LEU A 190 -0.31 -11.65 3.63
C LEU A 190 -0.36 -12.93 4.50
N ALA A 191 0.72 -13.23 5.22
CA ALA A 191 0.79 -14.36 6.15
C ALA A 191 -0.22 -14.22 7.29
N LEU A 192 -0.45 -13.00 7.79
CA LEU A 192 -1.46 -12.72 8.80
C LEU A 192 -2.89 -12.93 8.26
N VAL A 193 -3.17 -12.45 7.05
CA VAL A 193 -4.49 -12.59 6.40
C VAL A 193 -4.80 -14.06 6.08
N ALA A 194 -3.78 -14.83 5.71
CA ALA A 194 -3.89 -16.25 5.42
C ALA A 194 -3.82 -17.15 6.67
N GLU A 195 -3.63 -16.58 7.86
CA GLU A 195 -3.47 -17.31 9.12
C GLU A 195 -2.37 -18.39 9.01
N GLU A 196 -1.25 -18.04 8.37
CA GLU A 196 -0.15 -18.98 8.10
C GLU A 196 0.46 -19.51 9.41
N SER A 197 0.54 -20.83 9.50
CA SER A 197 0.97 -21.57 10.69
C SER A 197 2.36 -22.19 10.54
N ALA A 198 2.89 -22.26 9.32
CA ALA A 198 4.24 -22.72 9.05
C ALA A 198 5.26 -21.78 9.73
N SER A 199 6.06 -22.33 10.66
CA SER A 199 6.96 -21.58 11.54
C SER A 199 7.94 -20.65 10.80
N THR A 200 8.31 -20.99 9.56
CA THR A 200 9.21 -20.22 8.68
C THR A 200 8.53 -19.07 7.95
N ARG A 201 7.20 -19.12 7.78
CA ARG A 201 6.41 -18.20 6.94
C ARG A 201 5.37 -17.40 7.72
N THR A 202 5.21 -17.65 9.02
CA THR A 202 4.31 -16.85 9.87
C THR A 202 4.65 -15.37 9.81
N ALA A 203 3.64 -14.53 10.04
CA ALA A 203 3.81 -13.08 10.16
C ALA A 203 4.87 -12.71 11.21
N ALA A 204 4.91 -13.43 12.35
CA ALA A 204 5.89 -13.19 13.41
C ALA A 204 7.34 -13.45 12.96
N THR A 205 7.57 -14.52 12.19
CA THR A 205 8.89 -14.86 11.65
C THR A 205 9.35 -13.83 10.61
N LEU A 206 8.44 -13.42 9.72
CA LEU A 206 8.72 -12.37 8.73
C LEU A 206 9.03 -11.02 9.40
N LEU A 207 8.27 -10.63 10.44
CA LEU A 207 8.54 -9.42 11.21
C LEU A 207 9.86 -9.50 12.00
N THR A 208 10.28 -10.68 12.43
CA THR A 208 11.62 -10.87 13.02
C THR A 208 12.72 -10.56 12.00
N ARG A 209 12.52 -10.94 10.73
CA ARG A 209 13.43 -10.55 9.63
C ARG A 209 13.41 -9.04 9.36
N VAL A 210 12.24 -8.40 9.42
CA VAL A 210 12.13 -6.92 9.31
C VAL A 210 12.96 -6.23 10.39
N ARG A 211 12.99 -6.73 11.64
CA ARG A 211 13.85 -6.15 12.68
C ARG A 211 15.34 -6.21 12.34
N GLY A 212 15.77 -7.23 11.60
CA GLY A 212 17.14 -7.36 11.10
C GLY A 212 17.45 -6.44 9.92
N ASN A 213 16.45 -6.07 9.12
CA ASN A 213 16.58 -5.15 7.99
C ASN A 213 15.34 -4.22 7.87
N PRO A 214 15.27 -3.15 8.68
CA PRO A 214 14.08 -2.29 8.74
C PRO A 214 14.00 -1.27 7.60
N LYS A 215 14.89 -1.34 6.60
CA LYS A 215 14.92 -0.36 5.51
C LYS A 215 13.55 -0.29 4.82
N GLY A 216 13.02 0.92 4.70
CA GLY A 216 11.73 1.17 4.06
C GLY A 216 10.52 0.89 4.96
N VAL A 217 10.68 0.59 6.25
CA VAL A 217 9.58 0.38 7.23
C VAL A 217 9.73 1.38 8.38
N ASP A 218 8.62 2.01 8.79
CA ASP A 218 8.62 2.90 9.95
C ASP A 218 8.14 2.20 11.24
N ALA A 219 8.32 2.90 12.37
CA ALA A 219 7.98 2.33 13.67
C ALA A 219 6.49 2.03 13.84
N ILE A 220 5.59 2.82 13.22
CA ILE A 220 4.15 2.62 13.38
C ILE A 220 3.65 1.46 12.52
N GLU A 221 4.21 1.28 11.32
CA GLU A 221 3.92 0.14 10.43
C GLU A 221 4.38 -1.16 11.06
N PHE A 222 5.61 -1.17 11.58
CA PHE A 222 6.15 -2.32 12.28
C PHE A 222 5.31 -2.67 13.53
N GLU A 223 5.03 -1.69 14.40
CA GLU A 223 4.30 -1.94 15.64
C GLU A 223 2.86 -2.41 15.37
N TRP A 224 2.19 -1.85 14.35
CA TRP A 224 0.85 -2.26 13.95
C TRP A 224 0.82 -3.75 13.55
N LEU A 225 1.70 -4.16 12.64
CA LEU A 225 1.80 -5.54 12.17
C LEU A 225 2.22 -6.49 13.29
N ASP A 226 3.18 -6.10 14.13
CA ASP A 226 3.65 -6.91 15.27
C ASP A 226 2.56 -7.17 16.31
N ARG A 227 1.74 -6.16 16.63
CA ARG A 227 0.61 -6.34 17.55
C ARG A 227 -0.51 -7.18 16.94
N LEU A 228 -0.77 -7.05 15.63
CA LEU A 228 -1.73 -7.91 14.94
C LEU A 228 -1.26 -9.36 14.88
N ALA A 229 0.01 -9.60 14.53
CA ALA A 229 0.61 -10.94 14.54
C ALA A 229 0.52 -11.60 15.91
N LYS A 230 0.74 -10.85 17.00
CA LYS A 230 0.54 -11.33 18.37
C LYS A 230 -0.92 -11.61 18.72
N SER A 231 -1.86 -10.98 18.01
CA SER A 231 -3.30 -11.16 18.22
C SER A 231 -3.87 -12.37 17.47
N GLY A 232 -3.17 -12.86 16.44
CA GLY A 232 -3.43 -14.11 15.73
C GLY A 232 -3.97 -13.96 14.31
N ASP A 233 -4.71 -12.89 14.00
CA ASP A 233 -5.36 -12.70 12.70
C ASP A 233 -5.55 -11.20 12.34
N ALA A 234 -6.01 -10.92 11.12
CA ALA A 234 -6.28 -9.58 10.60
C ALA A 234 -7.77 -9.18 10.65
N THR A 235 -8.62 -9.91 11.37
CA THR A 235 -10.07 -9.66 11.42
C THR A 235 -10.38 -8.27 11.95
N ALA A 236 -11.54 -7.74 11.58
CA ALA A 236 -11.99 -6.43 12.06
C ALA A 236 -12.02 -6.33 13.59
N THR A 237 -12.44 -7.39 14.28
CA THR A 237 -12.44 -7.46 15.75
C THR A 237 -11.04 -7.32 16.35
N ARG A 238 -10.04 -8.04 15.80
CA ARG A 238 -8.65 -7.92 16.26
C ARG A 238 -8.05 -6.56 15.93
N ARG A 239 -8.24 -6.06 14.71
CA ARG A 239 -7.82 -4.72 14.30
C ARG A 239 -8.35 -3.64 15.24
N LEU A 240 -9.64 -3.69 15.57
CA LEU A 240 -10.27 -2.76 16.50
C LEU A 240 -9.63 -2.82 17.90
N ALA A 241 -9.41 -4.01 18.43
CA ALA A 241 -8.79 -4.19 19.75
C ALA A 241 -7.33 -3.68 19.77
N VAL A 242 -6.55 -3.97 18.73
CA VAL A 242 -5.16 -3.51 18.60
C VAL A 242 -5.10 -1.99 18.48
N ALA A 243 -5.91 -1.38 17.62
CA ALA A 243 -5.94 0.06 17.43
C ALA A 243 -6.33 0.80 18.72
N ARG A 244 -7.34 0.31 19.47
CA ARG A 244 -7.69 0.82 20.80
C ARG A 244 -6.51 0.72 21.77
N GLY A 245 -5.84 -0.43 21.81
CA GLY A 245 -4.67 -0.64 22.67
C GLY A 245 -3.52 0.32 22.34
N MET A 246 -3.31 0.63 21.06
CA MET A 246 -2.29 1.58 20.61
C MET A 246 -2.67 3.04 20.89
N LEU A 247 -3.95 3.41 20.81
CA LEU A 247 -4.41 4.79 21.08
C LEU A 247 -4.34 5.19 22.56
N ARG A 248 -4.31 4.21 23.47
CA ARG A 248 -4.13 4.42 24.92
C ARG A 248 -2.72 4.83 25.31
N THR A 249 -1.72 4.55 24.47
CA THR A 249 -0.34 5.00 24.70
C THR A 249 -0.14 6.39 24.12
N ARG A 250 0.70 7.22 24.76
CA ARG A 250 1.06 8.55 24.24
C ARG A 250 1.76 8.39 22.87
N ARG A 251 1.30 9.15 21.87
CA ARG A 251 1.79 9.09 20.47
C ARG A 251 1.73 10.47 19.84
N ARG A 252 2.49 10.65 18.75
CA ARG A 252 2.38 11.84 17.89
C ARG A 252 1.00 11.86 17.25
N ALA A 253 0.44 13.05 17.03
CA ALA A 253 -0.92 13.15 16.51
C ALA A 253 -1.14 12.57 15.11
N ALA A 254 -0.13 12.61 14.23
CA ALA A 254 -0.22 11.95 12.92
C ALA A 254 -0.47 10.44 13.08
N ASP A 255 0.26 9.79 13.99
CA ASP A 255 0.09 8.36 14.28
C ASP A 255 -1.26 8.09 14.94
N ARG A 256 -1.75 9.01 15.78
CA ARG A 256 -3.08 8.90 16.39
C ARG A 256 -4.21 9.01 15.37
N LEU A 257 -4.12 9.96 14.45
CA LEU A 257 -5.11 10.11 13.37
C LEU A 257 -5.12 8.86 12.48
N LEU A 258 -3.94 8.36 12.11
CA LEU A 258 -3.79 7.11 11.39
C LEU A 258 -4.46 5.94 12.12
N LEU A 259 -4.12 5.73 13.40
CA LEU A 259 -4.70 4.65 14.22
C LEU A 259 -6.21 4.82 14.42
N ALA A 260 -6.72 6.04 14.53
CA ALA A 260 -8.14 6.30 14.64
C ALA A 260 -8.87 5.99 13.32
N ALA A 261 -8.24 6.21 12.17
CA ALA A 261 -8.80 5.80 10.88
C ALA A 261 -8.83 4.29 10.72
N ILE A 262 -7.77 3.61 11.16
CA ILE A 262 -7.74 2.14 11.22
C ILE A 262 -8.85 1.62 12.15
N LEU A 263 -9.01 2.23 13.33
CA LEU A 263 -10.05 1.88 14.29
C LEU A 263 -11.45 2.08 13.69
N LEU A 264 -11.69 3.24 13.07
CA LEU A 264 -13.00 3.56 12.47
C LEU A 264 -13.34 2.61 11.33
N GLN A 265 -12.36 2.27 10.48
CA GLN A 265 -12.53 1.28 9.43
C GLN A 265 -12.90 -0.09 10.01
N ALA A 266 -12.13 -0.59 10.98
CA ALA A 266 -12.41 -1.87 11.62
C ALA A 266 -13.76 -1.88 12.37
N ALA A 267 -14.11 -0.76 13.01
CA ALA A 267 -15.40 -0.59 13.67
C ALA A 267 -16.55 -0.67 12.68
N SER A 268 -16.46 0.03 11.54
CA SER A 268 -17.51 0.04 10.52
C SER A 268 -17.82 -1.34 9.93
N GLU A 269 -16.89 -2.29 10.04
CA GLU A 269 -17.07 -3.68 9.60
C GLU A 269 -17.78 -4.56 10.64
N THR A 270 -17.93 -4.09 11.89
CA THR A 270 -18.42 -4.88 13.04
C THR A 270 -19.61 -4.26 13.76
N MET A 271 -19.89 -2.98 13.57
CA MET A 271 -20.98 -2.26 14.24
C MET A 271 -21.62 -1.22 13.31
N PRO A 272 -22.83 -0.73 13.63
CA PRO A 272 -23.49 0.31 12.86
C PRO A 272 -22.64 1.59 12.72
N PRO A 273 -22.79 2.37 11.62
CA PRO A 273 -21.96 3.55 11.35
C PRO A 273 -21.89 4.57 12.49
N ALA A 274 -23.02 4.82 13.18
CA ALA A 274 -23.08 5.76 14.30
C ALA A 274 -22.24 5.29 15.50
N GLU A 275 -22.32 4.01 15.86
CA GLU A 275 -21.52 3.42 16.94
C GLU A 275 -20.03 3.38 16.59
N ALA A 276 -19.69 3.06 15.34
CA ALA A 276 -18.31 3.05 14.86
C ALA A 276 -17.68 4.45 14.96
N THR A 277 -18.44 5.46 14.53
CA THR A 277 -18.08 6.87 14.60
C THR A 277 -17.88 7.34 16.04
N GLN A 278 -18.82 6.98 16.94
CA GLN A 278 -18.73 7.31 18.35
C GLN A 278 -17.51 6.63 19.01
N ALA A 279 -17.24 5.36 18.70
CA ALA A 279 -16.08 4.65 19.24
C ALA A 279 -14.76 5.31 18.84
N ALA A 280 -14.62 5.73 17.58
CA ALA A 280 -13.43 6.45 17.11
C ALA A 280 -13.29 7.83 17.76
N LEU A 281 -14.40 8.57 17.87
CA LEU A 281 -14.44 9.89 18.50
C LEU A 281 -14.02 9.80 19.98
N LEU A 282 -14.55 8.84 20.74
CA LEU A 282 -14.22 8.67 22.16
C LEU A 282 -12.74 8.37 22.38
N GLU A 283 -12.12 7.52 21.56
CA GLU A 283 -10.69 7.23 21.69
C GLU A 283 -9.79 8.40 21.25
N LEU A 284 -10.26 9.24 20.32
CA LEU A 284 -9.58 10.47 19.94
C LEU A 284 -9.76 11.59 21.00
N LEU A 285 -10.91 11.70 21.65
CA LEU A 285 -11.18 12.70 22.69
C LEU A 285 -10.47 12.43 24.00
N ARG A 286 -10.06 11.18 24.26
CA ARG A 286 -9.17 10.83 25.38
C ARG A 286 -7.75 11.38 25.22
N THR A 287 -7.50 12.26 24.24
CA THR A 287 -6.22 12.94 24.05
C THR A 287 -6.00 14.07 25.03
N THR A 288 -4.74 14.19 25.46
CA THR A 288 -4.20 15.39 26.11
C THR A 288 -3.29 16.17 25.14
N GLU A 289 -3.62 16.21 23.84
CA GLU A 289 -2.78 16.88 22.83
C GLU A 289 -2.89 18.40 22.97
N GLU A 290 -1.79 19.02 23.42
CA GLU A 290 -1.70 20.44 23.70
C GLU A 290 -1.07 21.25 22.54
N ASN A 291 -0.52 20.58 21.51
CA ASN A 291 0.19 21.28 20.44
C ASN A 291 -0.78 22.12 19.57
N PRO A 292 -0.59 23.45 19.48
CA PRO A 292 -1.52 24.38 18.82
C PRO A 292 -1.55 24.25 17.28
N VAL A 293 -0.54 23.66 16.64
CA VAL A 293 -0.51 23.42 15.18
C VAL A 293 -1.29 22.17 14.81
N ILE A 294 -1.26 21.18 15.71
CA ILE A 294 -1.82 19.85 15.51
C ILE A 294 -3.29 19.82 15.92
N ARG A 295 -3.65 20.53 16.99
CA ARG A 295 -5.01 20.60 17.53
C ARG A 295 -6.06 20.98 16.48
N PRO A 296 -5.86 21.94 15.57
CA PRO A 296 -6.81 22.24 14.50
C PRO A 296 -7.01 21.09 13.50
N LYS A 297 -5.98 20.28 13.21
CA LYS A 297 -6.09 19.11 12.32
C LYS A 297 -6.86 17.99 13.01
N LEU A 298 -6.57 17.73 14.29
CA LEU A 298 -7.35 16.80 15.11
C LEU A 298 -8.80 17.23 15.24
N VAL A 299 -9.07 18.52 15.52
CA VAL A 299 -10.42 19.08 15.62
C VAL A 299 -11.17 18.98 14.30
N ARG A 300 -10.51 19.24 13.15
CA ARG A 300 -11.12 19.03 11.82
C ARG A 300 -11.42 17.56 11.54
N GLY A 301 -10.49 16.65 11.86
CA GLY A 301 -10.71 15.22 11.73
C GLY A 301 -11.85 14.73 12.62
N LEU A 302 -11.89 15.19 13.88
CA LEU A 302 -12.98 14.93 14.83
C LEU A 302 -14.32 15.49 14.37
N ALA A 303 -14.34 16.71 13.81
CA ALA A 303 -15.55 17.32 13.25
C ALA A 303 -16.06 16.53 12.05
N GLY A 304 -15.17 16.09 11.14
CA GLY A 304 -15.52 15.25 10.00
C GLY A 304 -16.05 13.87 10.41
N ILE A 305 -15.51 13.29 11.49
CA ILE A 305 -16.06 12.08 12.11
C ILE A 305 -17.46 12.39 12.67
N ALA A 306 -17.60 13.45 13.47
CA ALA A 306 -18.85 13.83 14.12
C ALA A 306 -19.99 14.18 13.15
N THR A 307 -19.70 14.73 11.96
CA THR A 307 -20.71 15.07 10.95
C THR A 307 -21.44 13.85 10.36
N GLY A 308 -20.90 12.63 10.49
CA GLY A 308 -21.65 11.43 10.11
C GLY A 308 -22.40 10.76 11.26
N ILE A 309 -22.50 11.42 12.42
CA ILE A 309 -23.53 11.11 13.41
C ILE A 309 -24.80 11.82 12.93
N PRO A 310 -25.86 11.11 12.52
CA PRO A 310 -27.08 11.75 12.04
C PRO A 310 -27.67 12.61 13.17
N THR A 311 -27.81 13.91 12.93
CA THR A 311 -28.39 14.87 13.88
C THR A 311 -29.80 15.27 13.50
N ASP A 312 -30.13 15.28 12.20
CA ASP A 312 -31.49 15.26 11.65
C ASP A 312 -31.38 15.14 10.11
N ASP A 313 -32.48 14.80 9.44
CA ASP A 313 -32.60 14.21 8.08
C ASP A 313 -32.08 15.04 6.87
N ARG A 314 -31.21 16.04 7.07
CA ARG A 314 -30.62 16.87 6.01
C ARG A 314 -29.17 17.25 6.30
N ALA A 315 -28.26 16.29 6.25
CA ALA A 315 -26.83 16.56 6.17
C ALA A 315 -26.17 15.63 5.13
N GLY A 316 -26.32 15.99 3.86
CA GLY A 316 -25.40 15.47 2.84
C GLY A 316 -24.02 16.10 3.05
N THR A 317 -22.95 15.31 2.97
CA THR A 317 -22.00 15.39 1.84
C THR A 317 -20.68 14.62 2.04
N MET A 318 -20.36 14.06 3.20
CA MET A 318 -19.13 13.24 3.34
C MET A 318 -19.20 12.21 4.46
N SER A 319 -18.89 10.94 4.15
CA SER A 319 -18.79 9.87 5.15
C SER A 319 -17.66 10.18 6.16
N PRO A 320 -17.84 9.90 7.48
CA PRO A 320 -16.79 10.01 8.52
C PRO A 320 -15.45 9.40 8.12
N LEU A 321 -15.52 8.27 7.42
CA LEU A 321 -14.36 7.56 6.89
C LEU A 321 -13.59 8.42 5.87
N ILE A 322 -14.30 9.07 4.95
CA ILE A 322 -13.73 9.91 3.89
C ILE A 322 -13.13 11.20 4.49
N ALA A 323 -13.84 11.85 5.41
CA ALA A 323 -13.36 13.07 6.05
C ALA A 323 -12.09 12.82 6.88
N LEU A 324 -12.02 11.70 7.58
CA LEU A 324 -10.84 11.30 8.33
C LEU A 324 -9.67 10.91 7.40
N GLY A 325 -9.94 10.23 6.29
CA GLY A 325 -8.94 9.95 5.26
C GLY A 325 -8.25 11.23 4.77
N ARG A 326 -9.03 12.29 4.48
CA ARG A 326 -8.51 13.60 4.07
C ARG A 326 -7.72 14.34 5.16
N ALA A 327 -8.06 14.14 6.44
CA ALA A 327 -7.34 14.80 7.53
C ALA A 327 -5.92 14.23 7.76
N ILE A 328 -5.63 13.06 7.18
CA ILE A 328 -4.34 12.36 7.27
C ILE A 328 -3.47 12.61 6.02
N GLU A 329 -4.06 13.14 4.94
CA GLU A 329 -3.36 13.74 3.79
C GLU A 329 -2.69 15.08 4.19
#